data_AF-A0AAN6EES7-F1
#
_entry.id   AF-A0AAN6EES7-F1
#
_cell.length_a   1.000
_cell.length_b   1.000
_cell.length_c   1.000
_cell.angle_alpha   90.00
_cell.angle_beta   90.00
_cell.angle_gamma   90.00
#
_symmetry.space_group_name_H-M   'P 1'
#
loop_
_entity.id
_entity.type
_entity.pdbx_description
1 polymer ?
#
loop_
_entity_poly.entity_id
_entity_poly.type
_entity_poly.pdbx_seq_one_letter_code
_entity_poly.pdbx_strand_id
1 'polypeptide(L)'
;QQDCLGGHISLVVSNKKSAYGLTRAANADIPTAVRTLKEYRDAGKSREDFDRDLAEFIASDYAPDLIVLAGWMHILSPAFIDRFRGRIINLHPALPGELDGAHAIDRAYVEFKAGSRSRTGVMVHYVIPEVDKGAPILVEEIPCKEGDSQEDLENRIHAVEHHILPKAVKLVLSGNVKSSE
;
A
#
# COMPACT_ATOMS: atom_id res chain seq x y z
N GLN A 1 4.42 -17.44 1.76
CA GLN A 1 5.74 -17.86 2.25
C GLN A 1 6.29 -16.74 3.11
N GLN A 2 6.32 -16.89 4.44
CA GLN A 2 6.84 -15.88 5.37
C GLN A 2 8.39 -15.88 5.38
N ASP A 3 9.03 -17.03 5.12
CA ASP A 3 10.49 -17.22 5.21
C ASP A 3 11.33 -16.36 4.25
N CYS A 4 10.75 -15.78 3.20
CA CYS A 4 11.49 -14.96 2.24
C CYS A 4 11.51 -13.46 2.57
N LEU A 5 10.68 -12.98 3.51
CA LEU A 5 10.54 -11.56 3.86
C LEU A 5 11.64 -11.04 4.80
N GLY A 6 12.31 -11.93 5.54
CA GLY A 6 13.17 -11.51 6.66
C GLY A 6 12.39 -11.06 7.89
N GLY A 7 11.11 -11.45 8.00
CA GLY A 7 10.22 -11.14 9.10
C GLY A 7 8.94 -11.99 9.03
N HIS A 8 8.00 -11.73 9.95
CA HIS A 8 6.68 -12.37 9.96
C HIS A 8 5.58 -11.31 9.92
N ILE A 9 4.40 -11.67 9.41
CA ILE A 9 3.23 -10.78 9.39
C ILE A 9 2.51 -10.97 10.72
N SER A 10 2.56 -9.97 11.59
CA SER A 10 1.95 -10.02 12.92
C SER A 10 0.45 -9.71 12.92
N LEU A 11 -0.04 -8.97 11.92
CA LEU A 11 -1.42 -8.53 11.81
C LEU A 11 -1.79 -8.17 10.36
N VAL A 12 -3.02 -8.48 9.95
CA VAL A 12 -3.66 -7.88 8.77
C VAL A 12 -4.88 -7.08 9.20
N VAL A 13 -4.88 -5.78 8.88
CA VAL A 13 -6.00 -4.88 9.17
C VAL A 13 -6.73 -4.51 7.88
N SER A 14 -8.06 -4.45 7.95
CA SER A 14 -8.90 -3.92 6.88
C SER A 14 -9.89 -2.88 7.40
N ASN A 15 -10.17 -1.86 6.59
CA ASN A 15 -11.29 -0.94 6.83
C ASN A 15 -12.61 -1.40 6.20
N LYS A 16 -12.60 -2.57 5.53
CA LYS A 16 -13.76 -3.21 4.91
C LYS A 16 -13.92 -4.65 5.42
N LYS A 17 -15.07 -4.95 6.02
CA LYS A 17 -15.42 -6.30 6.53
C LYS A 17 -15.35 -7.38 5.45
N SER A 18 -15.62 -7.02 4.19
CA SER A 18 -15.65 -7.93 3.05
C SER A 18 -14.31 -8.09 2.30
N ALA A 19 -13.22 -7.49 2.78
CA ALA A 19 -11.94 -7.57 2.10
C ALA A 19 -11.42 -9.03 2.09
N TYR A 20 -11.21 -9.59 0.90
CA TYR A 20 -10.72 -10.97 0.75
C TYR A 20 -9.31 -11.19 1.33
N GLY A 21 -8.53 -10.10 1.50
CA GLY A 21 -7.26 -10.14 2.23
C GLY A 21 -7.38 -10.67 3.67
N LEU A 22 -8.52 -10.44 4.34
CA LEU A 22 -8.81 -11.00 5.66
C LEU A 22 -8.92 -12.52 5.61
N THR A 23 -9.62 -13.06 4.60
CA THR A 23 -9.72 -14.51 4.39
C THR A 23 -8.37 -15.13 4.09
N ARG A 24 -7.55 -14.48 3.25
CA ARG A 24 -6.17 -14.95 2.97
C ARG A 24 -5.30 -14.99 4.23
N ALA A 25 -5.40 -13.96 5.08
CA ALA A 25 -4.67 -13.89 6.34
C ALA A 25 -5.11 -14.97 7.33
N ALA A 26 -6.43 -15.15 7.51
CA ALA A 26 -6.98 -16.18 8.38
C ALA A 26 -6.59 -17.60 7.92
N ASN A 27 -6.63 -17.88 6.61
CA ASN A 27 -6.20 -19.17 6.04
C ASN A 27 -4.69 -19.44 6.21
N ALA A 28 -3.91 -18.42 6.56
CA ALA A 28 -2.49 -18.50 6.83
C ALA A 28 -2.18 -18.35 8.33
N ASP A 29 -3.20 -18.48 9.20
CA ASP A 29 -3.09 -18.33 10.66
C ASP A 29 -2.51 -16.99 11.13
N ILE A 30 -2.72 -15.93 10.34
CA ILE A 30 -2.30 -14.56 10.68
C ILE A 30 -3.45 -13.84 11.39
N PRO A 31 -3.21 -13.19 12.54
CA PRO A 31 -4.21 -12.36 13.20
C PRO A 31 -4.84 -11.33 12.26
N THR A 32 -6.15 -11.12 12.39
CA THR A 32 -6.87 -10.13 11.58
C THR A 32 -7.66 -9.16 12.45
N ALA A 33 -7.80 -7.93 11.99
CA ALA A 33 -8.66 -6.94 12.61
C ALA A 33 -9.45 -6.17 11.55
N VAL A 34 -10.70 -5.83 11.88
CA VAL A 34 -11.50 -4.92 11.09
C VAL A 34 -11.77 -3.65 11.88
N ARG A 35 -11.46 -2.50 11.29
CA ARG A 35 -11.65 -1.17 11.88
C ARG A 35 -12.33 -0.28 10.87
N THR A 36 -13.61 0.02 11.05
CA THR A 36 -14.39 0.73 10.04
C THR A 36 -14.57 2.19 10.39
N LEU A 37 -14.44 3.07 9.39
CA LEU A 37 -14.73 4.50 9.58
C LEU A 37 -16.22 4.77 9.82
N LYS A 38 -17.10 3.85 9.42
CA LYS A 38 -18.56 3.99 9.59
C LYS A 38 -18.93 4.12 11.07
N GLU A 39 -18.39 3.27 11.93
CA GLU A 39 -18.68 3.29 13.37
C GLU A 39 -18.29 4.63 14.03
N TYR A 40 -17.25 5.29 13.53
CA TYR A 40 -16.83 6.62 13.99
C TYR A 40 -17.78 7.71 13.50
N ARG A 41 -18.14 7.69 12.21
CA ARG A 41 -19.08 8.66 11.62
C ARG A 41 -20.45 8.59 12.30
N ASP A 42 -20.96 7.39 12.53
CA ASP A 42 -22.25 7.16 13.19
C ASP A 42 -22.23 7.67 14.65
N ALA A 43 -21.07 7.70 15.29
CA ALA A 43 -20.85 8.25 16.62
C ALA A 43 -20.49 9.75 16.64
N GLY A 44 -20.56 10.45 15.49
CA GLY A 44 -20.19 11.87 15.38
C GLY A 44 -18.70 12.16 15.54
N LYS A 45 -17.84 11.15 15.44
CA LYS A 45 -16.38 11.29 15.50
C LYS A 45 -15.79 11.61 14.13
N SER A 46 -14.64 12.27 14.14
CA SER A 46 -13.91 12.63 12.93
C SER A 46 -13.14 11.45 12.34
N ARG A 47 -12.68 11.63 11.11
CA ARG A 47 -11.74 10.71 10.46
C ARG A 47 -10.40 10.65 11.21
N GLU A 48 -9.98 11.75 11.79
CA GLU A 48 -8.73 11.83 12.52
C GLU A 48 -8.80 11.08 13.86
N ASP A 49 -9.98 11.05 14.50
CA ASP A 49 -10.22 10.19 15.66
C ASP A 49 -10.08 8.71 15.30
N PHE A 50 -10.60 8.30 14.13
CA PHE A 50 -10.42 6.94 13.62
C PHE A 50 -8.95 6.60 13.39
N ASP A 51 -8.21 7.48 12.73
CA ASP A 51 -6.79 7.24 12.43
C ASP A 51 -5.94 7.19 13.70
N ARG A 52 -6.21 8.05 14.69
CA ARG A 52 -5.52 8.03 15.99
C ARG A 52 -5.78 6.73 16.76
N ASP A 53 -7.04 6.31 16.84
CA ASP A 53 -7.40 5.08 17.55
C ASP A 53 -6.86 3.83 16.83
N LEU A 54 -6.84 3.86 15.49
CA LEU A 54 -6.22 2.79 14.69
C LEU A 54 -4.71 2.71 14.94
N ALA A 55 -4.02 3.86 14.97
CA ALA A 55 -2.60 3.92 15.27
C ALA A 55 -2.29 3.39 16.66
N GLU A 56 -3.09 3.77 17.67
CA GLU A 56 -2.90 3.32 19.03
C GLU A 56 -3.10 1.80 19.15
N PHE A 57 -4.19 1.27 18.58
CA PHE A 57 -4.44 -0.17 18.55
C PHE A 57 -3.27 -0.97 17.93
N ILE A 58 -2.73 -0.50 16.80
CA ILE A 58 -1.60 -1.17 16.14
C ILE A 58 -0.35 -1.08 17.02
N ALA A 59 -0.11 0.08 17.65
CA ALA A 59 1.09 0.30 18.43
C ALA A 59 1.08 -0.41 19.78
N SER A 60 -0.08 -0.50 20.46
CA SER A 60 -0.20 -1.11 21.79
C SER A 60 -0.18 -2.64 21.71
N ASP A 61 -0.94 -3.21 20.77
CA ASP A 61 -1.24 -4.64 20.78
C ASP A 61 -0.24 -5.45 19.94
N TYR A 62 0.42 -4.81 18.97
CA TYR A 62 1.29 -5.49 18.01
C TYR A 62 2.69 -4.88 17.86
N ALA A 63 2.82 -3.55 18.03
CA ALA A 63 4.08 -2.82 17.97
C ALA A 63 4.99 -3.20 16.76
N PRO A 64 4.51 -3.08 15.50
CA PRO A 64 5.25 -3.56 14.34
C PRO A 64 6.51 -2.73 14.04
N ASP A 65 7.52 -3.40 13.48
CA ASP A 65 8.72 -2.77 12.92
C ASP A 65 8.42 -2.01 11.61
N LEU A 66 7.42 -2.47 10.86
CA LEU A 66 7.03 -1.94 9.55
C LEU A 66 5.52 -2.10 9.32
N ILE A 67 4.89 -1.06 8.81
CA ILE A 67 3.52 -1.05 8.30
C ILE A 67 3.56 -1.05 6.77
N VAL A 68 2.81 -1.95 6.15
CA VAL A 68 2.72 -2.09 4.70
C VAL A 68 1.30 -1.82 4.24
N LEU A 69 1.12 -0.76 3.45
CA LEU A 69 -0.15 -0.45 2.80
C LEU A 69 -0.21 -1.19 1.46
N ALA A 70 -1.03 -2.24 1.41
CA ALA A 70 -1.26 -3.06 0.22
C ALA A 70 -2.75 -3.01 -0.14
N GLY A 71 -3.13 -2.04 -0.99
CA GLY A 71 -4.53 -1.80 -1.36
C GLY A 71 -5.35 -1.05 -0.29
N TRP A 72 -4.69 -0.27 0.57
CA TRP A 72 -5.35 0.55 1.59
C TRP A 72 -5.93 1.84 0.99
N MET A 73 -7.23 1.86 0.72
CA MET A 73 -7.91 2.96 0.01
C MET A 73 -8.36 4.11 0.94
N HIS A 74 -7.55 4.47 1.93
CA HIS A 74 -7.84 5.56 2.87
C HIS A 74 -6.58 6.35 3.20
N ILE A 75 -6.54 7.63 2.82
CA ILE A 75 -5.44 8.56 3.14
C ILE A 75 -5.29 8.65 4.67
N LEU A 76 -4.12 8.30 5.20
CA LEU A 76 -3.85 8.36 6.63
C LEU A 76 -3.63 9.81 7.08
N SER A 77 -4.16 10.18 8.24
CA SER A 77 -3.92 11.50 8.83
C SER A 77 -2.45 11.67 9.26
N PRO A 78 -1.97 12.92 9.41
CA PRO A 78 -0.65 13.20 10.00
C PRO A 78 -0.46 12.52 11.36
N ALA A 79 -1.50 12.46 12.20
CA ALA A 79 -1.45 11.80 13.51
C ALA A 79 -1.08 10.31 13.42
N PHE A 80 -1.59 9.59 12.41
CA PHE A 80 -1.18 8.20 12.17
C PHE A 80 0.26 8.13 11.64
N ILE A 81 0.58 8.95 10.65
CA ILE A 81 1.89 8.93 9.98
C ILE A 81 3.01 9.23 10.98
N ASP A 82 2.83 10.22 11.84
CA ASP A 82 3.82 10.62 12.83
C ASP A 82 4.10 9.51 13.87
N ARG A 83 3.08 8.73 14.25
CA ARG A 83 3.23 7.61 15.19
C ARG A 83 4.18 6.51 14.68
N PHE A 84 4.25 6.35 13.36
CA PHE A 84 5.06 5.34 12.68
C PHE A 84 6.01 5.96 11.64
N ARG A 85 6.47 7.20 11.89
CA ARG A 85 7.34 7.92 10.96
C ARG A 85 8.53 7.05 10.53
N GLY A 86 8.79 6.99 9.22
CA GLY A 86 9.86 6.18 8.62
C GLY A 86 9.59 4.67 8.60
N ARG A 87 8.44 4.20 9.11
CA ARG A 87 8.07 2.78 9.23
C ARG A 87 6.77 2.44 8.50
N ILE A 88 6.32 3.28 7.57
CA ILE A 88 5.15 3.01 6.73
C ILE A 88 5.61 3.02 5.27
N ILE A 89 5.30 1.94 4.54
CA ILE A 89 5.51 1.85 3.11
C ILE A 89 4.21 1.56 2.38
N ASN A 90 4.09 2.04 1.15
CA ASN A 90 2.92 1.84 0.30
C ASN A 90 3.36 1.33 -1.07
N LEU A 91 2.54 0.44 -1.63
CA LEU A 91 2.63 0.05 -3.03
C LEU A 91 1.65 0.90 -3.85
N HIS A 92 2.13 1.49 -4.93
CA HIS A 92 1.33 2.29 -5.86
C HIS A 92 1.58 1.86 -7.30
N PRO A 93 0.54 1.58 -8.11
CA PRO A 93 0.68 1.13 -9.51
C PRO A 93 0.92 2.29 -10.48
N ALA A 94 1.96 3.08 -10.23
CA ALA A 94 2.48 4.06 -11.15
C ALA A 94 3.99 4.30 -10.92
N LEU A 95 4.63 5.03 -11.85
CA LEU A 95 5.98 5.53 -11.66
C LEU A 95 5.98 6.75 -10.71
N PRO A 96 7.09 7.05 -10.03
CA PRO A 96 7.18 8.21 -9.14
C PRO A 96 6.83 9.52 -9.84
N GLY A 97 5.95 10.32 -9.22
CA GLY A 97 5.48 11.59 -9.76
C GLY A 97 4.44 11.47 -10.88
N GLU A 98 3.97 10.26 -11.16
CA GLU A 98 2.92 10.00 -12.14
C GLU A 98 1.68 9.39 -11.48
N LEU A 99 0.50 9.78 -11.96
CA LEU A 99 -0.78 9.13 -11.64
C LEU A 99 -1.04 8.96 -10.13
N ASP A 100 -0.69 9.94 -9.31
CA ASP A 100 -0.99 9.95 -7.86
C ASP A 100 -2.48 9.69 -7.58
N GLY A 101 -2.78 8.98 -6.49
CA GLY A 101 -4.13 8.71 -6.02
C GLY A 101 -4.82 7.51 -6.69
N ALA A 102 -6.12 7.38 -6.44
CA ALA A 102 -6.90 6.21 -6.85
C ALA A 102 -6.97 6.04 -8.39
N HIS A 103 -7.33 4.83 -8.84
CA HIS A 103 -7.57 4.53 -10.26
C HIS A 103 -6.36 4.81 -11.17
N ALA A 104 -5.13 4.62 -10.67
CA ALA A 104 -3.92 4.85 -11.47
C ALA A 104 -3.84 3.89 -12.68
N ILE A 105 -4.21 2.61 -12.52
CA ILE A 105 -4.26 1.63 -13.62
C ILE A 105 -5.23 2.08 -14.73
N ASP A 106 -6.46 2.46 -14.34
CA ASP A 106 -7.49 2.92 -15.29
C ASP A 106 -7.02 4.15 -16.07
N ARG A 107 -6.43 5.14 -15.36
CA ARG A 107 -5.88 6.35 -15.97
C ARG A 107 -4.71 6.05 -16.90
N ALA A 108 -3.79 5.16 -16.50
CA ALA A 108 -2.67 4.73 -17.34
C ALA A 108 -3.18 4.08 -18.64
N TYR A 109 -4.22 3.25 -18.55
CA TYR A 109 -4.81 2.63 -19.72
C TYR A 109 -5.47 3.66 -20.65
N VAL A 110 -6.23 4.61 -20.10
CA VAL A 110 -6.84 5.69 -20.90
C VAL A 110 -5.79 6.51 -21.65
N GLU A 111 -4.71 6.92 -20.97
CA GLU A 111 -3.60 7.65 -21.61
C GLU A 111 -2.88 6.80 -22.67
N PHE A 112 -2.75 5.50 -22.44
CA PHE A 112 -2.20 4.57 -23.44
C PHE A 112 -3.09 4.49 -24.69
N LYS A 113 -4.41 4.35 -24.52
CA LYS A 113 -5.36 4.31 -25.64
C LYS A 113 -5.43 5.63 -26.40
N ALA A 114 -5.15 6.75 -25.74
CA ALA A 114 -5.02 8.07 -26.36
C ALA A 114 -3.67 8.27 -27.07
N GLY A 115 -2.70 7.37 -26.91
CA GLY A 115 -1.36 7.47 -27.48
C GLY A 115 -0.43 8.44 -26.75
N SER A 116 -0.84 9.00 -25.60
CA SER A 116 -0.02 9.90 -24.80
C SER A 116 0.90 9.17 -23.81
N ARG A 117 0.73 7.86 -23.65
CA ARG A 117 1.53 7.01 -22.76
C ARG A 117 1.93 5.72 -23.46
N SER A 118 3.19 5.32 -23.35
CA SER A 118 3.70 4.02 -23.83
C SER A 118 4.15 3.08 -22.71
N ARG A 119 4.17 3.57 -21.46
CA ARG A 119 4.64 2.84 -20.28
C ARG A 119 3.96 3.33 -19.01
N THR A 120 3.88 2.46 -18.03
CA THR A 120 3.49 2.76 -16.64
C THR A 120 4.52 2.12 -15.72
N GLY A 121 4.21 1.92 -14.45
CA GLY A 121 5.07 1.17 -13.55
C GLY A 121 4.38 0.83 -12.24
N VAL A 122 5.18 0.29 -11.33
CA VAL A 122 4.83 0.10 -9.94
C VAL A 122 5.96 0.68 -9.10
N MET A 123 5.60 1.40 -8.05
CA MET A 123 6.54 1.84 -7.04
C MET A 123 6.15 1.34 -5.65
N VAL A 124 7.16 1.02 -4.85
CA VAL A 124 7.02 0.90 -3.40
C VAL A 124 7.78 2.07 -2.79
N HIS A 125 7.12 2.86 -1.95
CA HIS A 125 7.67 4.09 -1.42
C HIS A 125 7.35 4.25 0.06
N TYR A 126 8.12 5.09 0.76
CA TYR A 126 7.77 5.51 2.12
C TYR A 126 6.53 6.40 2.10
N VAL A 127 5.67 6.29 3.10
CA VAL A 127 4.48 7.14 3.22
C VAL A 127 4.83 8.45 3.93
N ILE A 128 4.42 9.56 3.32
CA ILE A 128 4.46 10.91 3.88
C ILE A 128 3.04 11.53 3.76
N PRO A 129 2.77 12.71 4.35
CA PRO A 129 1.45 13.35 4.24
C PRO A 129 0.99 13.60 2.80
N GLU A 130 1.92 13.89 1.89
CA GLU A 130 1.66 14.01 0.47
C GLU A 130 1.45 12.62 -0.17
N VAL A 131 0.24 12.39 -0.67
CA VAL A 131 -0.17 11.14 -1.33
C VAL A 131 0.79 10.76 -2.44
N ASP A 132 1.31 9.54 -2.38
CA ASP A 132 2.18 8.91 -3.39
C ASP A 132 3.47 9.69 -3.73
N LYS A 133 3.93 10.57 -2.82
CA LYS A 133 5.11 11.44 -3.05
C LYS A 133 6.30 11.18 -2.14
N GLY A 134 6.23 10.15 -1.29
CA GLY A 134 7.38 9.80 -0.46
C GLY A 134 8.50 9.14 -1.24
N ALA A 135 9.68 9.04 -0.61
CA ALA A 135 10.88 8.54 -1.26
C ALA A 135 10.67 7.09 -1.77
N PRO A 136 10.97 6.80 -3.05
CA PRO A 136 10.85 5.46 -3.60
C PRO A 136 11.91 4.52 -3.02
N ILE A 137 11.49 3.29 -2.73
CA ILE A 137 12.35 2.19 -2.26
C ILE A 137 12.71 1.29 -3.45
N LEU A 138 11.69 0.88 -4.20
CA LEU A 138 11.83 0.13 -5.45
C LEU A 138 10.85 0.68 -6.48
N VAL A 139 11.26 0.67 -7.74
CA VAL A 139 10.46 1.10 -8.88
C VAL A 139 10.69 0.12 -10.00
N GLU A 140 9.62 -0.29 -10.67
CA GLU A 140 9.69 -1.12 -11.87
C GLU A 140 8.80 -0.54 -12.96
N GLU A 141 9.40 -0.31 -14.13
CA GLU A 141 8.71 0.19 -15.31
C GLU A 141 8.04 -0.97 -16.07
N ILE A 142 6.84 -0.70 -16.58
CA ILE A 142 6.00 -1.68 -17.25
C ILE A 142 5.59 -1.11 -18.62
N PRO A 143 5.94 -1.77 -19.73
CA PRO A 143 5.52 -1.31 -21.05
C PRO A 143 4.02 -1.53 -21.25
N CYS A 144 3.36 -0.57 -21.90
CA CYS A 144 2.05 -0.77 -22.51
C CYS A 144 2.28 -1.32 -23.93
N LYS A 145 1.70 -2.48 -24.25
CA LYS A 145 1.92 -3.15 -25.54
C LYS A 145 0.80 -2.80 -26.49
N GLU A 146 1.15 -2.63 -27.77
CA GLU A 146 0.16 -2.45 -28.81
C GLU A 146 -0.87 -3.58 -28.80
N GLY A 147 -2.15 -3.21 -28.84
CA GLY A 147 -3.26 -4.16 -28.75
C GLY A 147 -3.65 -4.58 -27.34
N ASP A 148 -2.97 -4.14 -26.27
CA ASP A 148 -3.36 -4.44 -24.89
C ASP A 148 -4.83 -4.05 -24.63
N SER A 149 -5.57 -4.95 -24.00
CA SER A 149 -6.78 -4.62 -23.26
C SER A 149 -6.43 -4.03 -21.89
N GLN A 150 -7.42 -3.49 -21.18
CA GLN A 150 -7.23 -3.00 -19.81
C GLN A 150 -6.80 -4.13 -18.89
N GLU A 151 -7.42 -5.31 -19.03
CA GLU A 151 -7.11 -6.51 -18.26
C GLU A 151 -5.68 -7.00 -18.52
N ASP A 152 -5.18 -6.92 -19.76
CA ASP A 152 -3.80 -7.31 -20.08
C ASP A 152 -2.77 -6.43 -19.38
N LEU A 153 -3.04 -5.12 -19.31
CA LEU A 153 -2.19 -4.15 -18.62
C LEU A 153 -2.27 -4.35 -17.10
N GLU A 154 -3.48 -4.48 -16.56
CA GLU A 154 -3.72 -4.69 -15.13
C GLU A 154 -3.07 -5.98 -14.61
N ASN A 155 -3.25 -7.10 -15.32
CA ASN A 155 -2.60 -8.37 -14.98
C ASN A 155 -1.07 -8.27 -14.96
N ARG A 156 -0.50 -7.50 -15.90
CA ARG A 156 0.94 -7.25 -15.96
C ARG A 156 1.43 -6.40 -14.78
N ILE A 157 0.66 -5.39 -14.40
CA ILE A 157 0.92 -4.56 -13.22
C ILE A 157 0.89 -5.43 -11.96
N HIS A 158 -0.17 -6.22 -11.74
CA HIS A 158 -0.27 -7.10 -10.56
C HIS A 158 0.84 -8.16 -10.49
N ALA A 159 1.28 -8.70 -11.62
CA ALA A 159 2.43 -9.60 -11.66
C ALA A 159 3.70 -8.93 -11.15
N VAL A 160 3.87 -7.63 -11.40
CA VAL A 160 4.96 -6.83 -10.84
C VAL A 160 4.78 -6.57 -9.36
N GLU A 161 3.59 -6.13 -8.95
CA GLU A 161 3.25 -5.85 -7.54
C GLU A 161 3.55 -7.03 -6.61
N HIS A 162 3.15 -8.24 -7.02
CA HIS A 162 3.31 -9.47 -6.23
C HIS A 162 4.77 -9.79 -5.90
N HIS A 163 5.73 -9.31 -6.68
CA HIS A 163 7.14 -9.61 -6.45
C HIS A 163 7.93 -8.40 -5.94
N ILE A 164 7.56 -7.17 -6.33
CA ILE A 164 8.28 -5.96 -5.91
C ILE A 164 8.00 -5.64 -4.44
N LEU A 165 6.77 -5.86 -3.95
CA LEU A 165 6.41 -5.55 -2.57
C LEU A 165 7.15 -6.42 -1.54
N PRO A 166 7.20 -7.77 -1.68
CA PRO A 166 8.01 -8.59 -0.77
C PRO A 166 9.50 -8.24 -0.79
N LYS A 167 10.06 -7.88 -1.96
CA LYS A 167 11.46 -7.43 -2.08
C LYS A 167 11.69 -6.13 -1.30
N ALA A 168 10.79 -5.15 -1.44
CA ALA A 168 10.89 -3.88 -0.72
C ALA A 168 10.77 -4.07 0.79
N VAL A 169 9.83 -4.90 1.27
CA VAL A 169 9.71 -5.26 2.70
C VAL A 169 11.02 -5.81 3.23
N LYS A 170 11.64 -6.76 2.52
CA LYS A 170 12.91 -7.34 2.92
C LYS A 170 14.04 -6.31 2.98
N LEU A 171 14.11 -5.41 2.01
CA LEU A 171 15.13 -4.35 1.98
C LEU A 171 15.00 -3.39 3.17
N VAL A 172 13.78 -3.01 3.52
CA VAL A 172 13.51 -2.14 4.68
C VAL A 172 13.84 -2.84 5.98
N LEU A 173 13.37 -4.08 6.18
CA LEU A 173 13.60 -4.84 7.42
C LEU A 173 15.09 -5.20 7.63
N SER A 174 15.85 -5.39 6.56
CA SER A 174 17.30 -5.66 6.65
C SER A 174 18.15 -4.41 6.91
N GLY A 175 17.56 -3.21 6.96
CA GLY A 175 18.27 -1.95 7.13
C GLY A 175 19.11 -1.52 5.92
N ASN A 176 18.93 -2.18 4.78
CA ASN A 176 19.66 -1.90 3.54
C ASN A 176 19.14 -0.66 2.80
N VAL A 177 17.99 -0.13 3.22
CA VAL A 177 17.42 1.12 2.73
C VAL A 177 16.92 1.91 3.94
N LYS A 178 17.32 3.19 4.04
CA LYS A 178 16.83 4.12 5.07
C LYS A 178 15.93 5.16 4.43
N SER A 179 14.86 5.55 5.12
CA SER A 179 14.15 6.78 4.79
C SER A 179 15.12 7.95 4.92
N SER A 180 15.20 8.81 3.91
CA SER A 180 15.91 10.09 4.03
C SER A 180 15.29 10.91 5.17
N GLU A 181 16.12 11.35 6.11
CA GLU A 181 15.75 12.18 7.28
C GLU A 181 15.06 13.49 6.88
#